data_AF-A0A2M8S6I0-F1
#
_entry.id   AF-A0A2M8S6I0-F1
#
_cell.length_a   1.000
_cell.length_b   1.000
_cell.length_c   1.000
_cell.angle_alpha   90.00
_cell.angle_beta   90.00
_cell.angle_gamma   90.00
#
_symmetry.space_group_name_H-M   'P 1'
#
loop_
_entity.id
_entity.type
_entity.pdbx_description
1 polymer ?
#
loop_
_entity_poly.entity_id
_entity_poly.type
_entity_poly.pdbx_seq_one_letter_code
_entity_poly.pdbx_strand_id
1 'polypeptide(L)'
;MTLRPIQEGKFIVVDASVWVARLVPQDVFYEPVKAWMAAQRAEGTQFLAPALLLAEVAGAVSRRCGDASLALEAIQKLEKLTGLRLVEMDNSL
;
A
#
# COMPACT_ATOMS: atom_id res chain seq x y z
N MET A 1 11.32 20.04 -16.10
CA MET A 1 10.74 18.79 -15.59
C MET A 1 9.26 19.01 -15.41
N THR A 2 8.45 18.57 -16.38
CA THR A 2 7.02 18.91 -16.44
C THR A 2 6.25 17.91 -15.59
N LEU A 3 5.67 18.37 -14.47
CA LEU A 3 4.70 17.62 -13.70
C LEU A 3 3.53 17.29 -14.64
N ARG A 4 3.33 16.01 -14.97
CA ARG A 4 2.14 15.61 -15.71
C ARG A 4 0.92 15.92 -14.84
N PRO A 5 -0.14 16.52 -15.38
CA PRO A 5 -1.36 16.72 -14.62
C PRO A 5 -1.83 15.36 -14.10
N ILE A 6 -2.24 15.33 -12.84
CA ILE A 6 -2.98 14.20 -12.30
C ILE A 6 -4.25 14.13 -13.15
N GLN A 7 -4.47 13.05 -13.90
CA GLN A 7 -5.77 12.82 -14.54
C GLN A 7 -6.84 12.94 -13.45
N GLU A 8 -7.96 13.60 -13.74
CA GLU A 8 -9.12 13.70 -12.83
C GLU A 8 -9.63 12.29 -12.49
N GLY A 9 -9.02 11.69 -11.48
CA GLY A 9 -9.30 10.35 -10.99
C GLY A 9 -9.25 10.39 -9.47
N LYS A 10 -10.26 9.79 -8.83
CA LYS A 10 -10.33 9.71 -7.37
C LYS A 10 -9.09 8.97 -6.86
N PHE A 11 -8.35 9.59 -5.96
CA PHE A 11 -7.22 8.95 -5.31
C PHE A 11 -7.40 8.95 -3.80
N ILE A 12 -6.89 7.91 -3.16
CA ILE A 12 -6.88 7.79 -1.71
C ILE A 12 -5.46 7.49 -1.27
N VAL A 13 -4.95 8.27 -0.32
CA VAL A 13 -3.69 7.98 0.35
C VAL A 13 -3.97 6.90 1.40
N VAL A 14 -3.25 5.79 1.31
CA VAL A 14 -3.46 4.60 2.14
C VAL A 14 -2.25 4.37 3.02
N ASP A 15 -2.49 4.38 4.32
CA ASP A 15 -1.50 4.13 5.36
C ASP A 15 -0.98 2.67 5.33
N ALA A 16 0.22 2.44 5.88
CA ALA A 16 0.81 1.11 6.00
C ALA A 16 -0.08 0.10 6.72
N SER A 17 -0.80 0.52 7.77
CA SER A 17 -1.67 -0.39 8.55
C SER A 17 -2.72 -1.08 7.68
N VAL A 18 -3.28 -0.39 6.68
CA VAL A 18 -4.27 -0.93 5.74
C VAL A 18 -3.61 -1.97 4.81
N TRP A 19 -2.39 -1.71 4.34
CA TRP A 19 -1.65 -2.68 3.54
C TRP A 19 -1.27 -3.91 4.35
N VAL A 20 -0.87 -3.75 5.61
CA VAL A 20 -0.58 -4.90 6.48
C VAL A 20 -1.85 -5.71 6.74
N ALA A 21 -2.97 -5.05 7.05
CA ALA A 21 -4.26 -5.73 7.20
C ALA A 21 -4.65 -6.46 5.91
N ARG A 22 -4.34 -5.92 4.73
CA ARG A 22 -4.59 -6.59 3.44
C ARG A 22 -3.70 -7.80 3.19
N LEU A 23 -2.49 -7.84 3.75
CA LEU A 23 -1.45 -8.83 3.44
C LEU A 23 -1.36 -9.95 4.49
N VAL A 24 -1.80 -9.71 5.72
CA VAL A 24 -1.72 -10.66 6.84
C VAL A 24 -3.11 -11.26 7.10
N PRO A 25 -3.38 -12.53 6.72
CA PRO A 25 -4.70 -13.14 6.87
C PRO A 25 -5.22 -13.23 8.31
N GLN A 26 -4.32 -13.18 9.29
CA GLN A 26 -4.64 -13.21 10.72
C GLN A 26 -5.02 -11.83 11.28
N ASP A 27 -4.89 -10.76 10.49
CA ASP A 27 -5.30 -9.42 10.91
C ASP A 27 -6.84 -9.35 11.02
N VAL A 28 -7.33 -8.78 12.12
CA VAL A 28 -8.76 -8.63 12.40
C VAL A 28 -9.48 -7.85 11.30
N PHE A 29 -8.77 -6.96 10.61
CA PHE A 29 -9.31 -6.15 9.52
C PHE A 29 -9.08 -6.75 8.13
N TYR A 30 -8.56 -7.99 8.03
CA TYR A 30 -8.23 -8.60 6.73
C TYR A 30 -9.41 -8.59 5.76
N GLU A 31 -10.56 -9.15 6.12
CA GLU A 31 -11.72 -9.18 5.23
C GLU A 31 -12.36 -7.80 4.99
N PRO A 32 -12.60 -6.95 6.02
CA PRO A 32 -13.10 -5.60 5.80
C PRO A 32 -12.23 -4.76 4.86
N VAL A 33 -10.91 -4.76 5.06
CA VAL A 33 -9.97 -4.00 4.22
C VAL A 33 -9.92 -4.57 2.82
N LYS A 34 -9.86 -5.89 2.67
CA LYS A 34 -9.86 -6.54 1.36
C LYS A 34 -11.12 -6.19 0.56
N ALA A 35 -12.29 -6.21 1.19
CA ALA A 35 -13.55 -5.82 0.56
C ALA A 35 -13.57 -4.33 0.19
N TRP A 36 -13.17 -3.45 1.11
CA TRP A 36 -13.09 -2.01 0.86
C TRP A 36 -12.13 -1.67 -0.29
N MET A 37 -10.93 -2.27 -0.31
CA MET A 37 -9.96 -2.03 -1.39
C MET A 37 -10.48 -2.52 -2.74
N ALA A 38 -11.23 -3.63 -2.78
CA ALA A 38 -11.85 -4.12 -4.00
C ALA A 38 -12.94 -3.16 -4.50
N ALA A 39 -13.79 -2.64 -3.61
CA ALA A 39 -14.81 -1.65 -3.95
C ALA A 39 -14.19 -0.35 -4.50
N GLN A 40 -13.15 0.18 -3.83
CA GLN A 40 -12.45 1.38 -4.32
C GLN A 40 -11.82 1.16 -5.70
N ARG A 41 -11.21 -0.01 -5.95
CA ARG A 41 -10.66 -0.34 -7.27
C ARG A 41 -11.75 -0.44 -8.34
N ALA A 42 -12.92 -1.00 -8.00
CA ALA A 42 -14.07 -1.08 -8.91
C ALA A 42 -14.60 0.32 -9.30
N GLU A 43 -14.49 1.30 -8.40
CA GLU A 43 -14.78 2.71 -8.69
C GLU A 43 -13.67 3.43 -9.49
N GLY A 44 -12.61 2.72 -9.89
CA GLY A 44 -11.45 3.33 -10.57
C GLY A 44 -10.56 4.17 -9.65
N THR A 45 -10.66 3.99 -8.32
CA THR A 45 -9.81 4.72 -7.36
C THR A 45 -8.36 4.25 -7.46
N GLN A 46 -7.42 5.19 -7.53
CA GLN A 46 -5.99 4.90 -7.42
C GLN A 46 -5.52 5.02 -5.96
N PHE A 47 -4.70 4.08 -5.49
CA PHE A 47 -4.08 4.17 -4.18
C PHE A 47 -2.72 4.86 -4.26
N LEU A 48 -2.48 5.78 -3.33
CA LEU A 48 -1.19 6.43 -3.15
C LEU A 48 -0.67 6.08 -1.76
N ALA A 49 0.65 6.02 -1.62
CA ALA A 49 1.30 5.96 -0.32
C ALA A 49 2.70 6.60 -0.41
N PRO A 50 3.21 7.16 0.70
CA PRO A 50 4.62 7.48 0.81
C PRO A 50 5.50 6.26 0.50
N ALA A 51 6.69 6.45 -0.09
CA ALA A 51 7.66 5.38 -0.30
C ALA A 51 8.08 4.69 1.02
N LEU A 52 7.96 5.40 2.15
CA LEU A 52 8.14 4.85 3.51
C LEU A 52 7.24 3.64 3.79
N LEU A 53 6.12 3.51 3.08
CA LEU A 53 5.20 2.37 3.14
C LEU A 53 5.94 1.03 3.12
N LEU A 54 6.95 0.89 2.26
CA LEU A 54 7.65 -0.39 2.08
C LEU A 54 8.36 -0.83 3.36
N ALA A 55 9.05 0.10 4.04
CA ALA A 55 9.74 -0.19 5.29
C ALA A 55 8.77 -0.52 6.42
N GLU A 56 7.66 0.22 6.52
CA GLU A 56 6.63 0.01 7.54
C GLU A 56 5.93 -1.34 7.37
N VAL A 57 5.53 -1.68 6.13
CA VAL A 57 4.91 -2.97 5.81
C VAL A 57 5.89 -4.12 6.04
N ALA A 58 7.13 -4.01 5.56
CA ALA A 58 8.14 -5.05 5.76
C ALA A 58 8.37 -5.32 7.26
N GLY A 59 8.56 -4.26 8.05
CA GLY A 59 8.75 -4.39 9.50
C GLY A 59 7.54 -5.00 10.20
N ALA A 60 6.32 -4.59 9.83
CA ALA A 60 5.11 -5.12 10.43
C ALA A 60 4.86 -6.60 10.06
N VAL A 61 5.01 -6.98 8.78
CA VAL A 61 4.85 -8.35 8.30
C VAL A 61 5.90 -9.26 8.93
N SER A 62 7.17 -8.87 8.94
CA SER A 62 8.24 -9.66 9.54
C SER A 62 7.99 -9.96 11.01
N ARG A 63 7.56 -8.95 11.80
CA ARG A 63 7.25 -9.13 13.23
C ARG A 63 6.00 -9.98 13.46
N ARG A 64 4.93 -9.77 12.68
CA ARG A 64 3.65 -10.46 12.88
C ARG A 64 3.67 -11.91 12.42
N CYS A 65 4.40 -12.19 11.34
CA CYS A 65 4.49 -13.53 10.77
C CYS A 65 5.71 -14.33 11.28
N GLY A 66 6.69 -13.65 11.91
CA GLY A 66 7.93 -14.29 12.35
C GLY A 66 8.85 -14.71 11.22
N ASP A 67 8.63 -14.20 10.00
CA ASP A 67 9.33 -14.62 8.78
C ASP A 67 9.69 -13.39 7.92
N ALA A 68 10.99 -13.15 7.77
CA ALA A 68 11.52 -12.04 6.97
C ALA A 68 11.36 -12.27 5.45
N SER A 69 11.24 -13.52 5.00
CA SER A 69 11.05 -13.83 3.58
C SER A 69 9.67 -13.37 3.09
N LEU A 70 8.63 -13.55 3.93
CA LEU A 70 7.28 -13.03 3.65
C LEU A 70 7.24 -11.51 3.58
N ALA A 71 8.04 -10.82 4.40
CA ALA A 71 8.16 -9.36 4.35
C ALA A 71 8.80 -8.89 3.03
N LEU A 72 9.86 -9.56 2.58
CA LEU A 72 10.50 -9.27 1.30
C LEU A 72 9.55 -9.53 0.12
N GLU A 73 8.84 -10.65 0.15
CA GLU A 73 7.84 -10.97 -0.89
C GLU A 73 6.71 -9.93 -0.92
N ALA A 74 6.24 -9.49 0.25
CA ALA A 74 5.21 -8.46 0.37
C ALA A 74 5.63 -7.14 -0.30
N ILE A 75 6.82 -6.61 0.01
CA ILE A 75 7.27 -5.35 -0.58
C ILE A 75 7.52 -5.46 -2.09
N GLN A 76 8.08 -6.57 -2.56
CA GLN A 76 8.27 -6.81 -4.00
C GLN A 76 6.95 -6.85 -4.77
N LYS A 77 5.88 -7.36 -4.14
CA LYS A 77 4.52 -7.32 -4.71
C LYS A 77 3.97 -5.91 -4.71
N LEU A 78 4.14 -5.14 -3.63
CA LEU A 78 3.66 -3.75 -3.55
C LEU A 78 4.34 -2.83 -4.57
N GLU A 79 5.65 -2.95 -4.76
CA GLU A 79 6.41 -2.18 -5.76
C GLU A 79 5.90 -2.39 -7.19
N LYS A 80 5.39 -3.59 -7.48
CA LYS A 80 4.90 -3.99 -8.82
C LYS A 80 3.38 -3.92 -8.92
N LEU A 81 2.69 -3.45 -7.87
CA LEU A 81 1.24 -3.53 -7.81
C LEU A 81 0.59 -2.45 -8.66
N THR A 82 -0.02 -2.85 -9.77
CA THR A 82 -0.87 -1.96 -10.55
C THR A 82 -1.98 -1.37 -9.67
N GLY A 83 -2.11 -0.05 -9.71
CA GLY A 83 -3.07 0.72 -8.92
C GLY A 83 -2.56 1.22 -7.57
N LEU A 84 -1.32 0.90 -7.18
CA LEU A 84 -0.58 1.57 -6.11
C LEU A 84 0.50 2.46 -6.73
N ARG A 85 0.51 3.74 -6.35
CA ARG A 85 1.61 4.66 -6.62
C ARG A 85 2.35 4.96 -5.32
N LEU A 86 3.62 4.60 -5.28
CA LEU A 86 4.54 5.06 -4.25
C LEU A 86 5.02 6.47 -4.62
N VAL A 87 4.93 7.38 -3.66
CA VAL A 87 5.36 8.77 -3.81
C VAL A 87 6.62 8.95 -3.01
N GLU A 88 7.70 9.35 -3.68
CA GLU A 88 8.96 9.68 -3.03
C GLU A 88 8.75 10.79 -2.02
N MET A 89 9.36 10.63 -0.85
CA MET A 89 9.35 11.64 0.19
C MET A 89 10.58 12.51 0.02
N ASP A 90 10.39 13.82 -0.06
CA ASP A 90 11.48 14.79 0.03
C ASP A 90 11.38 15.57 1.35
N ASN A 91 12.45 16.28 1.68
CA ASN A 91 12.53 17.11 2.87
C ASN A 91 12.07 18.55 2.61
N SER A 92 11.35 18.81 1.51
CA SER A 92 10.76 20.12 1.26
C SER A 92 9.43 20.23 2.01
N LEU A 93 9.44 21.09 3.04
CA LEU A 93 8.25 21.46 3.82
C LEU A 93 7.50 22.59 3.11
#